data_AF-R7N3Y7-F1
#
_entry.id   AF-R7N3Y7-F1
#
_cell.length_a   1.000
_cell.length_b   1.000
_cell.length_c   1.000
_cell.angle_alpha   90.00
_cell.angle_beta   90.00
_cell.angle_gamma   90.00
#
_symmetry.space_group_name_H-M   'P 1'
#
loop_
_entity.id
_entity.type
_entity.pdbx_description
1 polymer ?
#
loop_
_entity_poly.entity_id
_entity_poly.type
_entity_poly.pdbx_seq_one_letter_code
_entity_poly.pdbx_strand_id
1 'polypeptide(L)' 'MMMIVDTKECPKQFGDVADELKALGDEIGVEIKCQKEEIFDKMHRI' A
#
# COMPACT_ATOMS: atom_id res chain seq x y z
N MET A 1 -11.98 -1.69 2.53
CA MET A 1 -12.20 -0.61 1.55
C MET A 1 -10.95 -0.52 0.69
N MET A 2 -11.05 -0.34 -0.63
CA MET A 2 -9.90 -0.25 -1.51
C MET A 2 -9.81 1.17 -2.07
N MET A 3 -8.64 1.79 -1.98
CA MET A 3 -8.39 3.15 -2.46
C MET A 3 -7.07 3.14 -3.23
N ILE A 4 -7.07 3.74 -4.42
CA ILE A 4 -5.86 3.97 -5.21
C ILE A 4 -5.34 5.34 -4.83
N VAL A 5 -4.05 5.41 -4.49
CA VAL A 5 -3.39 6.64 -4.05
C VAL A 5 -2.11 6.84 -4.86
N ASP A 6 -1.91 8.05 -5.37
CA ASP A 6 -0.67 8.43 -6.02
C ASP A 6 0.38 8.78 -4.95
N THR A 7 1.55 8.14 -5.04
CA THR A 7 2.65 8.33 -4.09
C THR A 7 3.87 8.96 -4.77
N LYS A 8 3.74 9.55 -5.97
CA LYS A 8 4.88 10.05 -6.75
C LYS A 8 5.65 11.17 -6.07
N GLU A 9 4.96 12.01 -5.30
CA GLU A 9 5.58 13.11 -4.54
C GLU A 9 5.92 12.71 -3.09
N CYS A 10 5.73 11.44 -2.72
CA CYS A 10 6.09 10.99 -1.37
C CYS A 10 7.61 10.82 -1.29
N PRO A 11 8.31 11.54 -0.39
CA PRO A 11 9.76 11.42 -0.24
C PRO A 11 10.19 10.10 0.42
N LYS A 12 9.22 9.36 0.99
CA LYS A 12 9.44 8.08 1.66
C LYS A 12 9.33 6.94 0.66
N GLN A 13 10.11 5.89 0.86
CA GLN A 13 10.00 4.70 0.02
C GLN A 13 8.65 4.02 0.30
N PHE A 14 8.09 3.37 -0.73
CA PHE A 14 6.83 2.65 -0.61
C PHE A 14 6.82 1.63 0.54
N GLY A 15 7.96 0.98 0.81
CA GLY A 15 8.12 0.05 1.93
C GLY A 15 7.89 0.72 3.28
N ASP A 16 8.52 1.88 3.52
CA ASP A 16 8.36 2.64 4.76
C ASP A 16 6.90 3.07 4.96
N VAL A 17 6.27 3.58 3.90
CA VAL A 17 4.86 3.99 3.93
C VAL A 17 3.93 2.80 4.22
N ALA A 18 4.22 1.63 3.64
CA ALA A 18 3.43 0.42 3.87
C ALA A 18 3.56 -0.09 5.32
N ASP A 19 4.77 -0.06 5.89
CA ASP A 19 5.00 -0.43 7.29
C ASP A 19 4.35 0.56 8.27
N GLU A 20 4.47 1.87 8.03
CA GLU A 20 3.80 2.89 8.85
C GLU A 20 2.27 2.74 8.82
N LEU A 21 1.69 2.51 7.64
CA LEU A 21 0.25 2.30 7.49
C LEU A 21 -0.21 0.99 8.15
N LYS A 22 0.61 -0.07 8.09
CA LYS A 22 0.32 -1.33 8.78
C LYS A 22 0.33 -1.15 10.29
N ALA A 23 1.33 -0.47 10.83
CA ALA A 23 1.44 -0.18 12.26
C ALA A 23 0.27 0.70 12.75
N LEU A 24 -0.07 1.74 12.00
CA LEU A 24 -1.23 2.58 12.26
C LEU A 24 -2.52 1.76 12.26
N GLY A 25 -2.67 0.86 11.29
CA GLY A 25 -3.80 -0.05 11.20
C GLY A 25 -3.94 -0.92 12.46
N ASP A 26 -2.85 -1.52 12.92
CA ASP A 26 -2.82 -2.36 14.13
C ASP A 26 -3.25 -1.57 15.38
N GLU A 27 -2.79 -0.32 15.49
CA GLU A 27 -3.14 0.58 16.60
C GLU A 27 -4.64 0.91 16.64
N ILE A 28 -5.27 1.10 15.48
CA ILE A 28 -6.71 1.39 15.37
C ILE A 28 -7.57 0.13 15.23
N GLY A 29 -6.97 -1.07 15.25
CA GLY A 29 -7.65 -2.36 15.14
C GLY A 29 -8.20 -2.66 13.74
N VAL A 30 -7.58 -2.11 12.68
CA VAL A 30 -7.97 -2.37 11.27
C VAL A 30 -6.78 -2.85 10.45
N GLU A 31 -7.04 -3.70 9.46
CA GLU A 31 -5.98 -4.19 8.57
C GLU A 31 -5.76 -3.25 7.38
N ILE A 32 -4.61 -2.56 7.33
CA ILE A 32 -4.21 -1.72 6.20
C ILE A 32 -3.13 -2.45 5.39
N LYS A 33 -3.42 -2.70 4.11
CA LYS A 33 -2.49 -3.37 3.17
C LYS A 33 -2.22 -2.45 1.98
N CYS A 34 -0.96 -2.06 1.81
CA CYS A 34 -0.48 -1.35 0.63
C CYS A 34 0.16 -2.33 -0.34
N GLN A 35 -0.31 -2.36 -1.59
CA GLN A 35 0.25 -3.18 -2.66
C GLN A 35 0.54 -2.29 -3.87
N LYS A 36 1.68 -2.51 -4.54
CA LYS A 36 1.98 -1.82 -5.80
C LYS A 36 1.05 -2.38 -6.88
N GLU A 37 0.46 -1.47 -7.66
CA GLU A 37 -0.45 -1.81 -8.75
C GLU A 37 0.19 -2.75 -9.79
N GLU A 38 1.53 -2.68 -9.95
CA GLU A 38 2.30 -3.57 -10.82
C GLU A 38 2.16 -5.08 -10.49
N ILE A 39 1.78 -5.44 -9.26
CA ILE A 39 1.48 -6.84 -8.89
C ILE A 39 0.18 -7.30 -9.58
N PHE A 40 -0.80 -6.41 -9.77
CA PHE A 40 -2.06 -6.73 -10.44
C PHE A 40 -1.88 -6.86 -11.96
N ASP A 41 -1.04 -6.03 -12.57
CA ASP A 41 -0.71 -6.11 -14.01
C ASP A 41 -0.08 -7.46 -14.37
N LYS A 42 0.76 -7.99 -13.46
CA LYS A 42 1.35 -9.33 -13.61
C LYS A 42 0.34 -10.47 -13.46
N MET A 43 -0.82 -10.25 -12.84
CA MET A 43 -1.89 -11.25 -12.76
C MET A 43 -2.78 -11.28 -14.02
N HIS A 44 -2.84 -10.20 -14.80
CA HIS A 44 -3.57 -10.16 -16.09
C HIS A 44 -2.75 -10.64 -17.30
N ARG A 45 -1.48 -11.02 -17.09
CA ARG A 45 -0.65 -11.72 -18.08
C ARG A 45 -0.64 -13.22 -17.81
N ILE A 46 -1.80 -13.87 -17.89
CA ILE A 46 -1.94 -15.31 -18.15
C ILE A 46 -2.99 -15.49 -19.23
#